data_AF-A0ABD0JSD5-F1
#
_entry.id   AF-A0ABD0JSD5-F1
#
_cell.length_a   1.000
_cell.length_b   1.000
_cell.length_c   1.000
_cell.angle_alpha   90.00
_cell.angle_beta   90.00
_cell.angle_gamma   90.00
#
_symmetry.space_group_name_H-M   'P 1'
#
loop_
_entity.id
_entity.type
_entity.pdbx_description
1 polymer ?
#
loop_
_entity_poly.entity_id
_entity_poly.type
_entity_poly.pdbx_seq_one_letter_code
_entity_poly.pdbx_strand_id
1 'polypeptide(L)'
;MLTIGTLHVPSVLLSLCVWSCLYYLLRWLDPSRKAEWHCRIVTAVHATFITSLSAWAIFVHGPSPFTDAGGPNTSLQVKVTTICLGYFLFDFSWCIYFRLKV
;
A
#
# COMPACT_ATOMS: atom_id res chain seq x y z
N MET A 1 7.48 -0.82 21.89
CA MET A 1 6.85 -0.58 20.57
C MET A 1 7.04 -1.83 19.74
N LEU A 2 5.97 -2.44 19.21
CA LEU A 2 6.08 -3.71 18.47
C LEU A 2 6.68 -3.46 17.07
N THR A 3 7.87 -4.00 16.81
CA THR A 3 8.61 -3.85 15.55
C THR A 3 8.96 -5.23 14.98
N ILE A 4 8.79 -5.43 13.67
CA ILE A 4 9.25 -6.63 12.95
C ILE A 4 10.36 -6.17 12.01
N GLY A 5 11.62 -6.41 12.38
CA GLY A 5 12.77 -5.79 11.70
C GLY A 5 12.69 -4.26 11.76
N THR A 6 12.77 -3.59 10.61
CA THR A 6 12.62 -2.13 10.48
C THR A 6 11.17 -1.66 10.32
N LEU A 7 10.20 -2.58 10.31
CA LEU A 7 8.79 -2.25 10.12
C LEU A 7 8.09 -2.01 11.46
N HIS A 8 7.43 -0.87 11.56
CA HIS A 8 6.66 -0.48 12.74
C HIS A 8 5.22 -0.93 12.53
N VAL A 9 4.74 -1.86 13.37
CA VAL A 9 3.37 -2.41 13.27
C VAL A 9 2.29 -1.32 13.30
N PRO A 10 2.36 -0.28 14.15
CA PRO A 10 1.38 0.81 14.12
C PRO A 10 1.29 1.51 12.76
N SER A 11 2.41 1.70 12.07
CA SER A 11 2.44 2.35 10.74
C SER A 11 1.80 1.46 9.66
N VAL A 12 1.98 0.14 9.77
CA VAL A 12 1.31 -0.83 8.88
C VAL A 12 -0.20 -0.81 9.11
N LEU A 13 -0.64 -0.83 10.37
CA LEU A 13 -2.06 -0.77 10.73
C LEU A 13 -2.69 0.56 10.28
N LEU A 14 -1.99 1.68 10.45
CA LEU A 14 -2.44 2.97 9.95
C LEU A 14 -2.59 2.95 8.42
N SER A 15 -1.61 2.40 7.69
CA SER A 15 -1.70 2.24 6.24
C SER A 15 -2.93 1.40 5.84
N LEU A 16 -3.15 0.25 6.51
CA LEU A 16 -4.34 -0.58 6.32
C LEU A 16 -5.65 0.22 6.55
N CYS A 17 -5.72 1.02 7.61
CA CYS A 17 -6.86 1.88 7.90
C CYS A 17 -7.09 2.92 6.80
N VAL A 18 -6.04 3.55 6.27
CA VAL A 18 -6.12 4.53 5.18
C VAL A 18 -6.69 3.89 3.92
N TRP A 19 -6.19 2.73 3.50
CA TRP A 19 -6.70 2.03 2.31
C TRP A 19 -8.15 1.58 2.49
N SER A 20 -8.49 1.08 3.69
CA SER A 20 -9.86 0.70 4.02
C SER A 20 -10.80 1.91 4.00
N CYS A 21 -10.38 3.03 4.57
CA CYS A 21 -11.14 4.27 4.58
C CYS A 21 -11.41 4.78 3.16
N LEU A 22 -10.39 4.78 2.29
CA LEU A 22 -10.54 5.14 0.88
C LEU A 22 -11.57 4.23 0.18
N TYR A 23 -11.51 2.91 0.40
CA TYR A 23 -12.49 1.98 -0.15
C TYR A 23 -13.92 2.31 0.28
N TYR A 24 -14.16 2.51 1.58
CA TYR A 24 -15.50 2.83 2.09
C TYR A 24 -15.98 4.22 1.64
N LEU A 25 -15.08 5.20 1.52
CA LEU A 25 -15.39 6.51 0.98
C LEU A 25 -15.84 6.42 -0.48
N LEU A 26 -15.10 5.67 -1.31
CA LEU A 26 -15.48 5.44 -2.71
C LEU A 26 -16.84 4.74 -2.83
N ARG A 27 -17.11 3.76 -1.96
CA ARG A 27 -18.43 3.09 -1.89
C ARG A 27 -19.55 4.02 -1.49
N TRP A 28 -19.29 4.97 -0.59
CA TRP A 28 -20.27 5.94 -0.15
C TRP A 28 -20.56 6.99 -1.23
N LEU A 29 -19.53 7.41 -1.98
CA LEU A 29 -19.65 8.40 -3.06
C LEU A 29 -20.37 7.86 -4.31
N ASP A 30 -20.19 6.59 -4.65
CA ASP A 30 -20.87 5.97 -5.80
C ASP A 30 -21.41 4.58 -5.44
N PRO A 31 -22.51 4.49 -4.67
CA PRO A 31 -23.07 3.22 -4.23
C PRO A 31 -23.69 2.40 -5.37
N SER A 32 -23.81 2.97 -6.58
CA SER A 32 -24.39 2.30 -7.74
C SER A 32 -23.47 1.22 -8.33
N ARG A 33 -22.17 1.24 -8.00
CA ARG A 33 -21.16 0.34 -8.56
C ARG A 33 -20.97 -0.89 -7.68
N LYS A 34 -20.47 -1.95 -8.31
CA LYS A 34 -20.12 -3.21 -7.63
C LYS A 34 -18.96 -2.98 -6.65
N ALA A 35 -18.91 -3.73 -5.56
CA ALA A 35 -17.80 -3.69 -4.60
C ALA A 35 -16.42 -3.83 -5.27
N GLU A 36 -16.30 -4.69 -6.28
CA GLU A 36 -15.08 -4.89 -7.05
C GLU A 36 -14.61 -3.63 -7.78
N TRP A 37 -15.53 -2.80 -8.27
CA TRP A 37 -15.19 -1.54 -8.95
C TRP A 37 -14.39 -0.63 -8.02
N HIS A 38 -14.86 -0.43 -6.80
CA HIS A 38 -14.17 0.40 -5.82
C HIS A 38 -12.82 -0.19 -5.42
N CYS A 39 -12.73 -1.52 -5.26
CA CYS A 39 -11.46 -2.20 -4.99
C CYS A 39 -10.44 -1.93 -6.10
N ARG A 40 -10.83 -2.06 -7.38
CA ARG A 40 -9.98 -1.76 -8.54
C ARG A 40 -9.50 -0.31 -8.57
N ILE A 41 -10.33 0.65 -8.17
CA ILE A 41 -9.92 2.05 -8.04
C ILE A 41 -8.86 2.21 -6.95
N VAL A 42 -9.05 1.58 -5.77
CA VAL A 42 -8.05 1.59 -4.70
C VAL A 42 -6.73 0.98 -5.18
N THR A 43 -6.78 -0.13 -5.91
CA THR A 43 -5.60 -0.75 -6.54
C THR A 43 -4.89 0.19 -7.51
N ALA A 44 -5.63 0.90 -8.36
CA ALA A 44 -5.05 1.83 -9.33
C ALA A 44 -4.38 3.03 -8.62
N VAL A 45 -5.01 3.57 -7.58
CA VAL A 45 -4.43 4.64 -6.74
C VAL A 45 -3.15 4.14 -6.07
N HIS A 46 -3.19 2.95 -5.46
CA HIS A 46 -2.02 2.33 -4.84
C HIS A 46 -0.86 2.16 -5.83
N ALA A 47 -1.12 1.53 -6.98
CA ALA A 47 -0.12 1.26 -8.00
C ALA A 47 0.51 2.56 -8.51
N THR A 48 -0.30 3.58 -8.80
CA THR A 48 0.19 4.88 -9.27
C THR A 48 1.06 5.55 -8.21
N PHE A 49 0.55 5.68 -6.98
CA PHE A 49 1.24 6.36 -5.90
C PHE A 49 2.56 5.69 -5.52
N ILE A 50 2.57 4.37 -5.39
CA ILE A 50 3.76 3.62 -5.00
C ILE A 50 4.80 3.56 -6.11
N THR A 51 4.38 3.46 -7.38
CA THR A 51 5.31 3.51 -8.50
C THR A 51 6.00 4.86 -8.57
N SER A 52 5.25 5.96 -8.43
CA SER A 52 5.83 7.31 -8.40
C SER A 52 6.77 7.51 -7.21
N LEU A 53 6.38 7.09 -6.00
CA LEU A 53 7.25 7.19 -4.82
C LEU A 53 8.51 6.33 -4.95
N SER A 54 8.40 5.14 -5.52
CA SER A 54 9.54 4.25 -5.73
C SER A 54 10.51 4.83 -6.77
N ALA A 55 9.98 5.38 -7.87
CA ALA A 55 10.79 6.09 -8.86
C ALA A 55 11.52 7.29 -8.22
N TRP A 56 10.82 8.09 -7.42
CA TRP A 56 11.43 9.19 -6.67
C TRP A 56 12.53 8.70 -5.71
N ALA A 57 12.26 7.62 -4.98
CA ALA A 57 13.20 7.05 -4.03
C ALA A 57 14.46 6.52 -4.71
N ILE A 58 14.36 5.96 -5.92
CA ILE A 58 15.48 5.32 -6.61
C ILE A 58 16.28 6.33 -7.46
N PHE A 59 15.60 7.24 -8.15
CA PHE A 59 16.24 8.13 -9.13
C PHE A 59 16.60 9.52 -8.59
N VAL A 60 15.98 9.95 -7.48
CA VAL A 60 16.18 11.32 -6.96
C VAL A 60 16.79 11.33 -5.56
N HIS A 61 16.25 10.52 -4.63
CA HIS A 61 16.61 10.64 -3.21
C HIS A 61 17.58 9.57 -2.70
N GLY A 62 17.52 8.37 -3.25
CA GLY A 62 18.22 7.20 -2.73
C GLY A 62 19.53 6.88 -3.47
N PRO A 63 20.28 5.91 -2.95
CA PRO A 63 21.46 5.36 -3.61
C PRO A 63 21.09 4.82 -4.99
N SER A 64 21.96 5.05 -5.98
CA SER A 64 21.65 4.66 -7.36
C SER A 64 21.59 3.14 -7.44
N PRO A 65 20.54 2.57 -8.07
CA PRO A 65 20.32 1.13 -8.10
C PRO A 65 21.42 0.38 -8.86
N PHE A 66 22.17 1.08 -9.71
CA PHE A 66 23.21 0.51 -10.56
C PHE A 66 24.61 0.57 -9.93
N THR A 67 24.82 1.44 -8.94
CA THR A 67 26.14 1.70 -8.35
C THR A 67 26.24 1.25 -6.91
N ASP A 68 25.13 1.26 -6.18
CA ASP A 68 25.10 1.14 -4.72
C ASP A 68 24.14 0.02 -4.26
N ALA A 69 24.04 -1.06 -5.04
CA ALA A 69 23.16 -2.18 -4.75
C ALA A 69 23.61 -2.96 -3.50
N GLY A 70 22.64 -3.42 -2.70
CA GLY A 70 22.89 -4.26 -1.52
C GLY A 70 23.09 -3.51 -0.19
N GLY A 71 23.01 -2.19 -0.20
CA GLY A 71 22.98 -1.38 1.03
C GLY A 71 21.66 -1.53 1.83
N PRO A 72 21.64 -1.06 3.10
CA PRO A 72 20.41 -1.05 3.90
C PRO A 72 19.34 -0.15 3.27
N ASN A 73 18.07 -0.50 3.48
CA ASN A 73 16.95 0.29 2.98
C ASN A 73 16.95 1.70 3.59
N THR A 74 16.78 2.71 2.74
CA THR A 74 16.55 4.09 3.17
C THR A 74 15.23 4.22 3.92
N SER A 75 15.07 5.25 4.75
CA SER A 75 13.81 5.51 5.45
C SER A 75 12.62 5.67 4.50
N LEU A 76 12.83 6.18 3.28
CA LEU A 76 11.80 6.31 2.27
C LEU A 76 11.40 4.93 1.69
N GLN A 77 12.37 4.06 1.39
CA GLN A 77 12.09 2.69 0.94
C GLN A 77 11.31 1.91 2.01
N VAL A 78 11.69 2.02 3.29
CA VAL A 78 10.94 1.40 4.40
C VAL A 78 9.50 1.92 4.49
N LYS A 79 9.29 3.24 4.30
CA LYS A 79 7.94 3.83 4.26
C LYS A 79 7.12 3.30 3.07
N VAL A 80 7.71 3.24 1.88
CA VAL A 80 7.05 2.68 0.68
C VAL A 80 6.64 1.23 0.94
N THR A 81 7.54 0.39 1.44
CA THR A 81 7.23 -1.00 1.81
C THR A 81 6.14 -1.10 2.87
N THR A 82 6.15 -0.22 3.88
CA THR A 82 5.09 -0.15 4.90
C THR A 82 3.73 0.14 4.29
N ILE A 83 3.67 1.07 3.33
CA ILE A 83 2.44 1.44 2.63
C ILE A 83 1.95 0.26 1.78
N CYS A 84 2.86 -0.41 1.05
CA CYS A 84 2.56 -1.63 0.29
C CYS A 84 2.03 -2.76 1.15
N LEU A 85 2.65 -3.01 2.31
CA LEU A 85 2.19 -4.06 3.22
C LEU A 85 0.78 -3.78 3.74
N GLY A 86 0.47 -2.53 4.11
CA GLY A 86 -0.88 -2.15 4.50
C GLY A 86 -1.91 -2.33 3.38
N TYR A 87 -1.57 -1.99 2.14
CA TYR A 87 -2.43 -2.23 0.97
C TYR A 87 -2.62 -3.73 0.71
N PHE A 88 -1.54 -4.53 0.78
CA PHE A 88 -1.60 -5.97 0.59
C PHE A 88 -2.55 -6.63 1.60
N LEU A 89 -2.47 -6.24 2.88
CA LEU A 89 -3.38 -6.74 3.92
C LEU A 89 -4.84 -6.37 3.63
N PHE A 90 -5.09 -5.15 3.13
CA PHE A 90 -6.41 -4.72 2.69
C PHE A 90 -6.93 -5.59 1.54
N ASP A 91 -6.15 -5.72 0.46
CA ASP A 91 -6.55 -6.43 -0.77
C ASP A 91 -6.74 -7.93 -0.52
N PHE A 92 -5.85 -8.53 0.27
CA PHE A 92 -5.96 -9.93 0.69
C PHE A 92 -7.22 -10.17 1.54
N SER A 93 -7.48 -9.30 2.51
CA SER A 93 -8.68 -9.39 3.36
C SER A 93 -9.97 -9.21 2.55
N TRP A 94 -9.97 -8.27 1.60
CA TRP A 94 -11.08 -8.04 0.68
C TRP A 94 -11.34 -9.28 -0.18
N CYS A 95 -10.28 -9.87 -0.76
CA CYS A 95 -10.36 -11.09 -1.55
C CYS A 95 -10.96 -12.24 -0.75
N ILE A 96 -10.49 -12.48 0.48
CA ILE A 96 -11.06 -13.52 1.35
C ILE A 96 -12.55 -13.26 1.61
N TYR A 97 -12.92 -12.04 2.00
CA TYR A 97 -14.30 -11.71 2.33
C TYR A 97 -15.27 -11.92 1.16
N PHE A 98 -14.87 -11.53 -0.06
CA PHE A 98 -15.75 -11.64 -1.24
C PHE A 98 -15.66 -12.99 -1.94
N ARG A 99 -14.56 -13.74 -1.81
CA ARG A 99 -14.45 -15.12 -2.34
C ARG A 99 -15.15 -16.16 -1.46
N LEU A 100 -15.25 -15.93 -0.15
CA LEU A 100 -16.02 -16.79 0.77
C LEU A 100 -17.54 -16.58 0.68
N LYS A 101 -17.99 -15.56 -0.06
CA LYS A 101 -19.41 -15.25 -0.27
C LYS A 101 -19.96 -15.75 -1.62
N VAL A 102 -19.17 -16.56 -2.34
CA VAL A 102 -19.59 -17.35 -3.51
C VAL A 102 -20.04 -18.71 -3.03
#